data_AF-A0A3B0T239-F1
#
_entry.id   AF-A0A3B0T239-F1
#
_cell.length_a   1.000
_cell.length_b   1.000
_cell.length_c   1.000
_cell.angle_alpha   90.00
_cell.angle_beta   90.00
_cell.angle_gamma   90.00
#
_symmetry.space_group_name_H-M   'P 1'
#
loop_
_entity.id
_entity.type
_entity.pdbx_description
1 polymer ?
#
loop_
_entity_poly.entity_id
_entity_poly.type
_entity_poly.pdbx_seq_one_letter_code
_entity_poly.pdbx_strand_id
1 'polypeptide(L)'
;MRVVIIVLLLIVLGFIGYKAVERFKIIDDAEPDAVARDAGATDEDGAAAKEPALPSFDIVYVTRSGYATIAGRAKPGATINLYANGEDLAETVAEADGSWALATDTPLASGPVELSLSMTTKDGLTIRSDETVLIYVPEREGDRPLVLRTTPGGATQVLQDPRETPEGLGPLSLDVIDYDDSGAVIFSGRAEPNRMVQLFINRRMLGQTPSSETGRWTLAPEGQIAPGVYQLLVIQLDENGRPIYAIELPFERASPHQIQLRDGKVVVQPGNSLWRIARRAYGRGAQYTIIYQANADQIRDPDLIYPGQIFEVPDSGVPDSDAPDVQETEPSE
;
A
#
# COMPACT_ATOMS: atom_id res chain seq x y z
N MET A 1 -28.59 -21.05 53.21
CA MET A 1 -28.02 -22.30 52.67
C MET A 1 -28.23 -22.30 51.15
N ARG A 2 -27.29 -21.71 50.39
CA ARG A 2 -27.09 -21.79 48.92
C ARG A 2 -25.98 -20.83 48.42
N VAL A 3 -25.00 -20.49 49.28
CA VAL A 3 -23.85 -19.59 48.98
C VAL A 3 -22.49 -20.29 49.22
N VAL A 4 -22.47 -21.59 49.53
CA VAL A 4 -21.25 -22.28 50.01
C VAL A 4 -20.52 -23.09 48.93
N ILE A 5 -21.00 -23.15 47.68
CA ILE A 5 -20.40 -24.03 46.65
C ILE A 5 -19.41 -23.33 45.70
N ILE A 6 -19.40 -21.99 45.61
CA ILE A 6 -18.55 -21.27 44.62
C ILE A 6 -17.11 -20.98 45.12
N VAL A 7 -16.83 -21.11 46.43
CA VAL A 7 -15.50 -20.81 47.00
C VAL A 7 -14.52 -22.00 46.94
N LEU A 8 -15.01 -23.23 46.72
CA LEU A 8 -14.20 -24.45 46.77
C LEU A 8 -13.42 -24.78 45.49
N LEU A 9 -13.67 -24.06 44.38
CA LEU A 9 -12.98 -24.28 43.09
C LEU A 9 -11.77 -23.36 42.87
N LEU A 10 -11.57 -22.33 43.71
CA LEU A 10 -10.46 -21.38 43.60
C LEU A 10 -9.21 -21.75 44.44
N ILE A 11 -9.25 -22.81 45.24
CA ILE A 11 -8.13 -23.19 46.13
C ILE A 11 -7.28 -24.36 45.56
N VAL A 12 -7.77 -25.06 44.53
CA VAL A 12 -7.08 -26.25 43.96
C VAL A 12 -6.04 -25.89 42.88
N LEU A 13 -6.14 -24.73 42.22
CA LEU A 13 -5.15 -24.28 41.22
C LEU A 13 -3.98 -23.46 41.81
N GLY A 14 -4.13 -22.93 43.04
CA GLY A 14 -3.06 -22.25 43.77
C GLY A 14 -2.06 -23.18 44.49
N PHE A 15 -2.30 -24.50 44.47
CA PHE A 15 -1.52 -25.48 45.23
C PHE A 15 -0.43 -26.20 44.40
N ILE A 16 -0.40 -26.02 43.08
CA ILE A 16 0.60 -26.65 42.20
C ILE A 16 1.87 -25.78 42.04
N GLY A 17 1.81 -24.49 42.39
CA GLY A 17 2.95 -23.55 42.29
C GLY A 17 3.84 -23.44 43.54
N TYR A 18 3.57 -24.17 44.63
CA TYR A 18 4.21 -23.90 45.94
C TYR A 18 5.05 -25.05 46.53
N LYS A 19 5.36 -26.11 45.78
CA LYS A 19 6.02 -27.32 46.33
C LYS A 19 7.20 -27.87 45.50
N ALA A 20 7.98 -27.01 44.87
CA ALA A 20 9.35 -27.30 44.40
C ALA A 20 10.01 -25.94 44.09
N VAL A 21 11.04 -25.43 44.77
CA VAL A 21 12.21 -26.04 45.39
C VAL A 21 12.76 -25.04 46.43
N GLU A 22 12.65 -25.39 47.71
CA GLU A 22 13.62 -24.97 48.72
C GLU A 22 14.32 -26.24 49.20
N ARG A 23 15.64 -26.33 49.00
CA ARG A 23 16.66 -26.97 49.87
C ARG A 23 17.93 -27.28 49.07
N PHE A 24 18.86 -26.35 49.03
CA PHE A 24 20.18 -26.58 49.63
C PHE A 24 20.84 -25.25 49.95
N LYS A 25 21.62 -25.23 51.03
CA LYS A 25 21.93 -24.10 51.90
C LYS A 25 23.45 -23.86 51.88
N ILE A 26 23.85 -22.59 52.05
CA ILE A 26 25.06 -22.08 52.76
C ILE A 26 26.40 -22.18 51.98
N ILE A 27 27.06 -21.05 51.73
CA ILE A 27 28.18 -20.46 52.50
C ILE A 27 28.25 -18.94 52.20
N ASP A 28 28.62 -18.19 53.24
CA ASP A 28 28.66 -16.74 53.42
C ASP A 28 30.01 -16.11 53.00
N ASP A 29 30.00 -14.77 52.95
CA ASP A 29 31.10 -13.78 53.12
C ASP A 29 32.00 -13.29 51.95
N ALA A 30 31.96 -11.95 51.83
CA ALA A 30 33.02 -10.97 51.52
C ALA A 30 33.26 -10.49 50.06
N GLU A 31 32.81 -9.27 49.78
CA GLU A 31 33.42 -8.26 48.89
C GLU A 31 34.71 -7.67 49.52
N PRO A 32 35.58 -6.84 48.88
CA PRO A 32 35.53 -6.23 47.53
C PRO A 32 36.91 -6.10 46.78
N ASP A 33 36.88 -5.38 45.65
CA ASP A 33 37.92 -4.56 44.99
C ASP A 33 38.93 -5.13 43.97
N ALA A 34 38.66 -4.73 42.70
CA ALA A 34 39.53 -4.08 41.70
C ALA A 34 40.96 -4.61 41.42
N VAL A 35 41.21 -5.10 40.20
CA VAL A 35 42.35 -4.66 39.34
C VAL A 35 42.07 -4.96 37.85
N ALA A 36 42.68 -4.13 37.01
CA ALA A 36 42.44 -3.91 35.59
C ALA A 36 43.11 -4.88 34.58
N ARG A 37 42.72 -4.64 33.31
CA ARG A 37 43.47 -4.74 32.02
C ARG A 37 43.15 -5.92 31.09
N ASP A 38 42.50 -5.52 29.99
CA ASP A 38 42.85 -5.75 28.58
C ASP A 38 43.23 -7.16 28.10
N ALA A 39 42.35 -7.73 27.28
CA ALA A 39 42.70 -8.65 26.20
C ALA A 39 41.67 -8.51 25.09
N GLY A 40 42.10 -7.99 23.94
CA GLY A 40 41.31 -7.98 22.72
C GLY A 40 41.00 -9.40 22.23
N ALA A 41 39.79 -9.56 21.73
CA ALA A 41 39.44 -10.53 20.71
C ALA A 41 38.30 -9.92 19.90
N THR A 42 38.66 -9.39 18.74
CA THR A 42 37.76 -9.23 17.60
C THR A 42 37.24 -10.61 17.25
N ASP A 43 35.93 -10.81 17.30
CA ASP A 43 35.26 -11.70 16.37
C ASP A 43 34.10 -10.91 15.79
N GLU A 44 34.27 -10.60 14.52
CA GLU A 44 33.27 -10.12 13.60
C GLU A 44 32.17 -11.18 13.53
N ASP A 45 31.02 -10.92 14.13
CA ASP A 45 29.81 -11.66 13.81
C ASP A 45 28.93 -10.78 12.91
N GLY A 46 28.56 -11.38 11.78
CA GLY A 46 28.14 -10.70 10.58
C GLY A 46 26.90 -9.84 10.81
N ALA A 47 27.09 -8.54 10.61
CA ALA A 47 26.00 -7.70 10.13
C ALA A 47 25.53 -8.30 8.80
N ALA A 48 24.49 -9.12 8.85
CA ALA A 48 23.72 -9.52 7.68
C ALA A 48 23.47 -8.25 6.88
N ALA A 49 24.11 -8.17 5.70
CA ALA A 49 23.95 -7.04 4.81
C ALA A 49 22.47 -6.94 4.48
N LYS A 50 21.80 -5.98 5.12
CA LYS A 50 20.42 -5.62 4.87
C LYS A 50 20.31 -5.43 3.36
N GLU A 51 19.47 -6.24 2.70
CA GLU A 51 19.18 -6.10 1.27
C GLU A 51 18.96 -4.61 0.93
N PRO A 52 19.41 -4.14 -0.25
CA PRO A 52 19.22 -2.75 -0.59
C PRO A 52 17.74 -2.43 -0.60
N ALA A 53 17.31 -1.54 0.30
CA ALA A 53 15.95 -1.02 0.31
C ALA A 53 15.65 -0.41 -1.07
N LEU A 54 14.51 -0.78 -1.65
CA LEU A 54 14.05 -0.20 -2.91
C LEU A 54 13.87 1.32 -2.73
N PRO A 55 14.17 2.13 -3.76
CA PRO A 55 13.84 3.54 -3.71
C PRO A 55 12.32 3.72 -3.78
N SER A 56 11.76 4.71 -3.08
CA SER A 56 10.32 4.92 -2.91
C SER A 56 9.94 6.39 -3.00
N PHE A 57 8.67 6.66 -3.29
CA PHE A 57 8.05 7.97 -3.15
C PHE A 57 7.53 8.15 -1.72
N ASP A 58 7.50 9.39 -1.22
CA ASP A 58 6.82 9.77 0.01
C ASP A 58 5.72 10.78 -0.29
N ILE A 59 6.10 11.88 -0.95
CA ILE A 59 5.24 12.99 -1.31
C ILE A 59 5.30 13.18 -2.81
N VAL A 60 4.12 13.23 -3.43
CA VAL A 60 3.97 13.74 -4.79
C VAL A 60 2.83 14.73 -4.78
N TYR A 61 3.16 15.99 -5.06
CA TYR A 61 2.21 17.08 -5.14
C TYR A 61 2.28 17.69 -6.53
N VAL A 62 1.12 17.91 -7.14
CA VAL A 62 1.01 18.49 -8.49
C VAL A 62 0.11 19.71 -8.42
N THR A 63 0.65 20.84 -8.85
CA THR A 63 -0.07 22.10 -8.96
C THR A 63 -1.09 22.05 -10.10
N ARG A 64 -2.08 22.94 -10.08
CA ARG A 64 -3.07 23.05 -11.16
C ARG A 64 -2.46 23.37 -12.52
N SER A 65 -1.31 24.02 -12.54
CA SER A 65 -0.55 24.34 -13.76
C SER A 65 0.38 23.21 -14.21
N GLY A 66 0.34 22.04 -13.56
CA GLY A 66 1.09 20.85 -13.98
C GLY A 66 2.52 20.74 -13.44
N TYR A 67 3.02 21.73 -12.69
CA TYR A 67 4.31 21.60 -11.99
C TYR A 67 4.18 20.61 -10.83
N ALA A 68 5.18 19.75 -10.66
CA ALA A 68 5.21 18.73 -9.62
C ALA A 68 6.33 18.97 -8.61
N THR A 69 6.08 18.64 -7.35
CA THR A 69 7.08 18.49 -6.29
C THR A 69 7.04 17.04 -5.81
N ILE A 70 8.19 16.39 -5.84
CA ILE A 70 8.31 14.94 -5.69
C ILE A 70 9.43 14.69 -4.68
N ALA A 71 9.14 13.90 -3.65
CA ALA A 71 10.11 13.51 -2.63
C ALA A 71 9.93 12.05 -2.24
N GLY A 72 10.98 11.47 -1.65
CA GLY A 72 10.96 10.08 -1.25
C GLY A 72 12.22 9.61 -0.53
N ARG A 73 12.42 8.29 -0.51
CA ARG A 73 13.58 7.62 0.12
C ARG A 73 14.35 6.79 -0.88
N ALA A 74 15.65 6.67 -0.66
CA ALA A 74 16.55 5.78 -1.40
C ALA A 74 17.84 5.52 -0.60
N LYS A 75 18.74 4.70 -1.15
CA LYS A 75 20.07 4.48 -0.55
C LYS A 75 20.85 5.81 -0.51
N PRO A 76 21.44 6.20 0.64
CA PRO A 76 22.16 7.47 0.77
C PRO A 76 23.26 7.66 -0.29
N GLY A 77 23.26 8.82 -0.94
CA GLY A 77 24.19 9.19 -2.00
C GLY A 77 24.02 8.40 -3.30
N ALA A 78 22.91 7.68 -3.50
CA ALA A 78 22.53 7.12 -4.78
C ALA A 78 21.95 8.20 -5.70
N THR A 79 22.22 8.08 -7.00
CA THR A 79 21.58 8.90 -8.03
C THR A 79 20.17 8.39 -8.26
N ILE A 80 19.17 9.27 -8.23
CA ILE A 80 17.76 8.97 -8.47
C ILE A 80 17.39 9.47 -9.86
N ASN A 81 16.82 8.60 -10.67
CA ASN A 81 16.28 8.92 -11.99
C ASN A 81 14.76 8.76 -11.94
N LEU A 82 14.04 9.84 -12.24
CA LEU A 82 12.58 9.84 -12.42
C LEU A 82 12.24 9.80 -13.90
N TYR A 83 11.22 9.01 -14.23
CA TYR A 83 10.70 8.91 -15.58
C TYR A 83 9.22 9.28 -15.60
N ALA A 84 8.79 10.00 -16.63
CA ALA A 84 7.39 10.25 -16.93
C ALA A 84 7.01 9.53 -18.22
N ASN A 85 6.02 8.63 -18.15
CA ASN A 85 5.59 7.80 -19.28
C ASN A 85 6.75 7.03 -19.95
N GLY A 86 7.76 6.65 -19.17
CA GLY A 86 8.96 5.94 -19.63
C GLY A 86 10.08 6.84 -20.17
N GLU A 87 9.86 8.15 -20.32
CA GLU A 87 10.88 9.12 -20.73
C GLU A 87 11.56 9.77 -19.52
N ASP A 88 12.83 10.13 -19.63
CA ASP A 88 13.59 10.80 -18.56
C ASP A 88 12.92 12.13 -18.19
N LEU A 89 12.52 12.26 -16.92
CA LEU A 89 11.90 13.48 -16.39
C LEU A 89 12.92 14.34 -15.64
N ALA A 90 13.64 13.73 -14.70
CA ALA A 90 14.56 14.44 -13.82
C ALA A 90 15.56 13.49 -13.14
N GLU A 91 16.70 14.04 -12.73
CA GLU A 91 17.73 13.35 -11.96
C GLU A 91 18.03 14.14 -10.68
N THR A 92 18.25 13.44 -9.56
CA THR A 92 18.73 14.03 -8.30
C THR A 92 19.60 13.04 -7.54
N VAL A 93 20.12 13.41 -6.36
CA VAL A 93 20.92 12.52 -5.50
C VAL A 93 20.27 12.44 -4.13
N ALA A 94 20.19 11.24 -3.57
CA ALA A 94 19.70 11.05 -2.21
C ALA A 94 20.70 11.59 -1.18
N GLU A 95 20.19 12.30 -0.18
CA GLU A 95 20.96 12.88 0.91
C GLU A 95 21.54 11.81 1.85
N ALA A 96 22.31 12.24 2.85
CA ALA A 96 22.99 11.34 3.79
C ALA A 96 22.01 10.52 4.64
N ASP A 97 20.80 11.03 4.90
CA ASP A 97 19.73 10.33 5.60
C ASP A 97 18.84 9.47 4.66
N GLY A 98 19.17 9.46 3.37
CA GLY A 98 18.48 8.74 2.32
C GLY A 98 17.21 9.43 1.83
N SER A 99 16.90 10.65 2.27
CA SER A 99 15.83 11.46 1.69
C SER A 99 16.25 12.02 0.33
N TRP A 100 15.28 12.26 -0.54
CA TRP A 100 15.48 13.00 -1.78
C TRP A 100 14.26 13.84 -2.09
N ALA A 101 14.45 14.97 -2.78
CA ALA A 101 13.38 15.81 -3.25
C ALA A 101 13.78 16.53 -4.55
N LEU A 102 12.79 16.80 -5.39
CA LEU A 102 12.92 17.65 -6.57
C LEU A 102 11.60 18.33 -6.92
N ALA A 103 11.69 19.41 -7.69
CA ALA A 103 10.56 20.04 -8.36
C ALA A 103 10.80 20.03 -9.87
N THR A 104 9.74 19.87 -10.67
CA THR A 104 9.88 19.89 -12.12
C THR A 104 10.10 21.32 -12.61
N ASP A 105 11.04 21.51 -13.52
CA ASP A 105 11.29 22.81 -14.16
C ASP A 105 10.27 23.14 -15.26
N THR A 106 9.67 22.09 -15.82
CA THR A 106 8.58 22.19 -16.81
C THR A 106 7.32 21.53 -16.25
N PRO A 107 6.13 22.03 -16.65
CA PRO A 107 4.89 21.38 -16.26
C PRO A 107 4.78 20.01 -16.95
N LEU A 108 4.27 19.03 -16.21
CA LEU A 108 3.85 17.76 -16.79
C LEU A 108 2.78 18.00 -17.86
N ALA A 109 2.80 17.18 -18.91
CA ALA A 109 1.79 17.24 -19.95
C ALA A 109 0.39 17.01 -19.36
N SER A 110 -0.61 17.73 -19.87
CA SER A 110 -2.00 17.47 -19.55
C SER A 110 -2.40 16.05 -19.94
N GLY A 111 -3.34 15.48 -19.20
CA GLY A 111 -3.76 14.10 -19.31
C GLY A 111 -3.07 13.17 -18.30
N PRO A 112 -3.10 11.86 -18.55
CA PRO A 112 -2.49 10.87 -17.68
C PRO A 112 -0.96 10.88 -17.79
N VAL A 113 -0.29 10.82 -16.64
CA VAL A 113 1.16 10.68 -16.52
C VAL A 113 1.48 9.56 -15.53
N GLU A 114 2.27 8.59 -15.97
CA GLU A 114 2.83 7.53 -15.14
C GLU A 114 4.26 7.91 -14.74
N LEU A 115 4.48 8.14 -13.44
CA LEU A 115 5.80 8.32 -12.87
C LEU A 115 6.36 6.99 -12.37
N SER A 116 7.59 6.69 -12.78
CA SER A 116 8.40 5.62 -12.22
C SER A 116 9.75 6.17 -11.76
N LEU A 117 10.42 5.45 -10.85
CA LEU A 117 11.73 5.85 -10.35
C LEU A 117 12.70 4.67 -10.31
N SER A 118 13.97 4.98 -10.48
CA SER A 118 15.09 4.07 -10.21
C SER A 118 16.19 4.80 -9.45
N MET A 119 17.02 4.05 -8.72
CA MET A 119 18.25 4.56 -8.15
C MET A 119 19.46 3.83 -8.73
N THR A 120 20.58 4.54 -8.90
CA THR A 120 21.89 3.99 -9.18
C THR A 120 22.77 4.21 -7.97
N THR A 121 23.20 3.12 -7.34
CA THR A 121 24.04 3.17 -6.15
C THR A 121 25.48 3.53 -6.51
N LYS A 122 26.31 3.90 -5.52
CA LYS A 122 27.72 4.30 -5.75
C LYS A 122 28.57 3.20 -6.39
N ASP A 123 28.20 1.94 -6.18
CA ASP A 123 28.78 0.74 -6.78
C ASP A 123 28.27 0.45 -8.22
N GLY A 124 27.41 1.32 -8.76
CA GLY A 124 26.90 1.24 -10.14
C GLY A 124 25.68 0.34 -10.31
N LEU A 125 25.15 -0.25 -9.24
CA LEU A 125 23.96 -1.08 -9.31
C LEU A 125 22.72 -0.22 -9.51
N THR A 126 21.95 -0.49 -10.56
CA THR A 126 20.67 0.17 -10.82
C THR A 126 19.54 -0.67 -10.27
N ILE A 127 18.69 -0.07 -9.44
CA ILE A 127 17.55 -0.70 -8.76
C ILE A 127 16.30 0.13 -9.08
N ARG A 128 15.26 -0.51 -9.63
CA ARG A 128 13.97 0.14 -9.89
C ARG A 128 13.08 0.04 -8.66
N SER A 129 12.24 1.05 -8.46
CA SER A 129 11.13 0.97 -7.50
C SER A 129 10.06 0.01 -8.02
N ASP A 130 9.32 -0.60 -7.09
CA ASP A 130 8.05 -1.27 -7.35
C ASP A 130 6.86 -0.30 -7.26
N GLU A 131 7.06 0.93 -6.76
CA GLU A 131 6.03 1.95 -6.71
C GLU A 131 5.86 2.64 -8.07
N THR A 132 4.61 2.85 -8.44
CA THR A 132 4.22 3.68 -9.60
C THR A 132 3.31 4.79 -9.11
N VAL A 133 3.57 6.02 -9.55
CA VAL A 133 2.70 7.17 -9.25
C VAL A 133 1.93 7.56 -10.50
N LEU A 134 0.61 7.58 -10.41
CA LEU A 134 -0.29 7.97 -11.50
C LEU A 134 -0.80 9.38 -11.23
N ILE A 135 -0.64 10.24 -12.21
CA ILE A 135 -1.07 11.63 -12.14
C ILE A 135 -2.08 11.84 -13.26
N TYR A 136 -3.22 12.43 -12.93
CA TYR A 136 -4.09 13.03 -13.94
C TYR A 136 -3.93 14.55 -13.87
N VAL A 137 -3.23 15.12 -14.84
CA VAL A 137 -3.07 16.56 -14.99
C VAL A 137 -4.27 17.07 -15.80
N PRO A 138 -5.11 17.96 -15.26
CA PRO A 138 -6.31 18.38 -15.96
C PRO A 138 -5.98 19.18 -17.23
N GLU A 139 -6.80 18.98 -18.27
CA GLU A 139 -6.77 19.81 -19.48
C GLU A 139 -7.53 21.13 -19.31
N ARG A 140 -8.57 21.14 -18.46
CA ARG A 140 -9.38 22.33 -18.21
C ARG A 140 -8.78 23.18 -17.11
N GLU A 141 -8.64 24.47 -17.42
CA GLU A 141 -8.19 25.46 -16.45
C GLU A 141 -9.19 25.56 -15.27
N GLY A 142 -8.70 25.36 -14.05
CA GLY A 142 -9.50 25.40 -12.83
C GLY A 142 -9.64 24.04 -12.13
N ASP A 143 -9.57 22.95 -12.88
CA ASP A 143 -9.58 21.59 -12.34
C ASP A 143 -8.29 21.32 -11.54
N ARG A 144 -8.33 20.33 -10.64
CA ARG A 144 -7.20 19.97 -9.77
C ARG A 144 -6.63 18.61 -10.17
N PRO A 145 -5.31 18.39 -10.06
CA PRO A 145 -4.73 17.09 -10.36
C PRO A 145 -5.12 16.03 -9.33
N LEU A 146 -5.32 14.81 -9.81
CA LEU A 146 -5.40 13.59 -9.00
C LEU A 146 -4.02 12.92 -9.01
N VAL A 147 -3.54 12.50 -7.84
CA VAL A 147 -2.28 11.75 -7.72
C VAL A 147 -2.51 10.49 -6.90
N LEU A 148 -2.19 9.35 -7.49
CA LEU A 148 -2.30 8.02 -6.89
C LEU A 148 -0.93 7.37 -6.83
N ARG A 149 -0.69 6.53 -5.82
CA ARG A 149 0.47 5.64 -5.74
C ARG A 149 -0.03 4.20 -5.69
N THR A 150 0.62 3.30 -6.42
CA THR A 150 0.29 1.88 -6.46
C THR A 150 1.55 1.03 -6.45
N THR A 151 1.42 -0.21 -5.99
CA THR A 151 2.44 -1.25 -6.12
C THR A 151 1.80 -2.49 -6.75
N PRO A 152 2.58 -3.36 -7.44
CA PRO A 152 2.10 -4.63 -7.96
C PRO A 152 1.41 -5.46 -6.87
N GLY A 153 0.15 -5.85 -7.11
CA GLY A 153 -0.68 -6.61 -6.15
C GLY A 153 -1.01 -5.87 -4.84
N GLY A 154 -0.52 -4.64 -4.63
CA GLY A 154 -0.66 -3.90 -3.39
C GLY A 154 -1.76 -2.84 -3.40
N ALA A 155 -1.84 -2.10 -2.30
CA ALA A 155 -2.84 -1.08 -2.08
C ALA A 155 -2.59 0.18 -2.92
N THR A 156 -3.62 0.70 -3.57
CA THR A 156 -3.59 2.05 -4.13
C THR A 156 -3.81 3.10 -3.03
N GLN A 157 -2.98 4.15 -3.03
CA GLN A 157 -3.07 5.26 -2.10
C GLN A 157 -3.28 6.58 -2.84
N VAL A 158 -4.23 7.40 -2.37
CA VAL A 158 -4.40 8.76 -2.87
C VAL A 158 -3.36 9.67 -2.21
N LEU A 159 -2.45 10.21 -3.02
CA LEU A 159 -1.48 11.19 -2.58
C LEU A 159 -2.05 12.61 -2.63
N GLN A 160 -2.88 12.90 -3.63
CA GLN A 160 -3.57 14.17 -3.81
C GLN A 160 -4.97 13.92 -4.41
N ASP A 161 -6.01 14.41 -3.74
CA ASP A 161 -7.40 14.30 -4.19
C ASP A 161 -7.83 15.62 -4.86
N PRO A 162 -8.50 15.58 -6.03
CA PRO A 162 -9.03 16.78 -6.69
C PRO A 162 -10.20 17.44 -5.93
N ARG A 163 -10.82 16.75 -4.96
CA ARG A 163 -11.94 17.27 -4.16
C ARG A 163 -11.43 18.13 -2.98
N GLU A 164 -12.13 19.22 -2.71
CA GLU A 164 -11.80 20.11 -1.56
C GLU A 164 -12.20 19.52 -0.20
N THR A 165 -13.07 18.52 -0.19
CA THR A 165 -13.54 17.87 1.03
C THR A 165 -13.38 16.37 0.88
N PRO A 166 -12.46 15.73 1.64
CA PRO A 166 -12.43 14.29 1.74
C PRO A 166 -13.79 13.76 2.19
N GLU A 167 -14.28 12.68 1.59
CA GLU A 167 -15.38 11.92 2.20
C GLU A 167 -14.86 11.33 3.52
N GLY A 168 -15.30 11.88 4.64
CA GLY A 168 -14.77 11.53 5.96
C GLY A 168 -15.39 12.33 7.10
N LEU A 169 -15.05 11.96 8.32
CA LEU A 169 -15.44 12.66 9.54
C LEU A 169 -14.19 13.14 10.28
N GLY A 170 -13.88 14.43 10.16
CA GLY A 170 -12.64 14.98 10.70
C GLY A 170 -11.41 14.38 9.98
N PRO A 171 -10.39 13.89 10.71
CA PRO A 171 -9.19 13.30 10.11
C PRO A 171 -9.42 11.88 9.56
N LEU A 172 -10.54 11.22 9.91
CA LEU A 172 -10.85 9.85 9.48
C LEU A 172 -11.57 9.83 8.14
N SER A 173 -10.98 9.15 7.14
CA SER A 173 -11.57 8.88 5.83
C SER A 173 -11.29 7.46 5.37
N LEU A 174 -12.15 6.95 4.47
CA LEU A 174 -11.89 5.78 3.62
C LEU A 174 -11.77 6.32 2.21
N ASP A 175 -10.57 6.22 1.63
CA ASP A 175 -10.25 6.88 0.36
C ASP A 175 -10.37 5.92 -0.81
N VAL A 176 -9.85 4.69 -0.66
CA VAL A 176 -9.76 3.70 -1.72
C VAL A 176 -10.18 2.33 -1.20
N ILE A 177 -10.94 1.62 -2.02
CA ILE A 177 -11.19 0.19 -1.87
C ILE A 177 -10.63 -0.48 -3.11
N ASP A 178 -9.56 -1.24 -2.92
CA ASP A 178 -8.80 -1.92 -3.95
C ASP A 178 -8.91 -3.44 -3.82
N TYR A 179 -8.32 -4.18 -4.77
CA TYR A 179 -8.25 -5.63 -4.77
C TYR A 179 -6.84 -6.08 -5.16
N ASP A 180 -6.26 -7.03 -4.42
CA ASP A 180 -5.02 -7.68 -4.83
C ASP A 180 -5.23 -8.68 -5.98
N ASP A 181 -4.15 -9.33 -6.42
CA ASP A 181 -4.18 -10.30 -7.52
C ASP A 181 -4.98 -11.58 -7.19
N SER A 182 -5.19 -11.87 -5.90
CA SER A 182 -6.03 -12.97 -5.43
C SER A 182 -7.52 -12.58 -5.36
N GLY A 183 -7.84 -11.29 -5.53
CA GLY A 183 -9.17 -10.74 -5.33
C GLY A 183 -9.52 -10.50 -3.86
N ALA A 184 -8.55 -10.50 -2.96
CA ALA A 184 -8.73 -9.99 -1.60
C ALA A 184 -8.89 -8.47 -1.64
N VAL A 185 -9.74 -7.92 -0.78
CA VAL A 185 -10.01 -6.48 -0.76
C VAL A 185 -8.96 -5.79 0.09
N ILE A 186 -8.47 -4.64 -0.37
CA ILE A 186 -7.60 -3.77 0.39
C ILE A 186 -8.32 -2.44 0.62
N PHE A 187 -8.35 -1.98 1.86
CA PHE A 187 -8.94 -0.70 2.24
C PHE A 187 -7.84 0.28 2.60
N SER A 188 -7.92 1.50 2.09
CA SER A 188 -6.95 2.55 2.39
C SER A 188 -7.66 3.87 2.67
N GLY A 189 -7.07 4.68 3.56
CA GLY A 189 -7.65 5.95 3.95
C GLY A 189 -6.72 6.82 4.79
N ARG A 190 -7.31 7.81 5.45
CA ARG A 190 -6.62 8.71 6.40
C ARG A 190 -7.23 8.64 7.79
N ALA A 191 -6.42 9.00 8.77
CA ALA A 191 -6.73 9.07 10.19
C ALA A 191 -5.73 10.04 10.86
N GLU A 192 -5.90 10.35 12.15
CA GLU A 192 -4.81 11.00 12.89
C GLU A 192 -3.54 10.13 12.86
N PRO A 193 -2.34 10.72 12.79
CA PRO A 193 -1.09 9.96 12.80
C PRO A 193 -0.93 9.02 14.00
N ASN A 194 -0.35 7.84 13.75
CA ASN A 194 -0.03 6.85 14.79
C ASN A 194 -1.23 6.44 15.67
N ARG A 195 -2.43 6.38 15.08
CA ARG A 195 -3.67 5.92 15.73
C ARG A 195 -4.11 4.57 15.20
N MET A 196 -4.78 3.79 16.04
CA MET A 196 -5.40 2.54 15.60
C MET A 196 -6.70 2.81 14.84
N VAL A 197 -6.85 2.16 13.69
CA VAL A 197 -8.07 2.14 12.87
C VAL A 197 -8.61 0.72 12.84
N GLN A 198 -9.90 0.56 13.14
CA GLN A 198 -10.61 -0.71 13.08
C GLN A 198 -11.64 -0.69 11.96
N LEU A 199 -11.73 -1.78 11.21
CA LEU A 199 -12.69 -1.93 10.12
C LEU A 199 -13.66 -3.06 10.42
N PHE A 200 -14.93 -2.80 10.21
CA PHE A 200 -16.01 -3.77 10.36
C PHE A 200 -16.84 -3.84 9.08
N ILE A 201 -17.40 -5.03 8.82
CA ILE A 201 -18.37 -5.29 7.77
C ILE A 201 -19.62 -5.90 8.38
N ASN A 202 -20.79 -5.28 8.19
CA ASN A 202 -22.04 -5.68 8.85
C ASN A 202 -21.85 -5.94 10.36
N ARG A 203 -21.07 -5.09 11.03
CA ARG A 203 -20.66 -5.19 12.46
C ARG A 203 -19.74 -6.36 12.83
N ARG A 204 -19.27 -7.17 11.88
CA ARG A 204 -18.19 -8.15 12.08
C ARG A 204 -16.85 -7.47 11.85
N MET A 205 -15.91 -7.61 12.78
CA MET A 205 -14.57 -7.05 12.62
C MET A 205 -13.85 -7.75 11.45
N LEU A 206 -13.36 -6.95 10.51
CA LEU A 206 -12.51 -7.40 9.40
C LEU A 206 -11.03 -7.37 9.80
N GLY A 207 -10.64 -6.38 10.59
CA GLY A 207 -9.27 -6.23 11.05
C GLY A 207 -9.02 -4.86 11.65
N GLN A 208 -7.78 -4.60 11.99
CA GLN A 208 -7.31 -3.31 12.48
C GLN A 208 -5.89 -3.05 12.02
N THR A 209 -5.54 -1.77 11.89
CA THR A 209 -4.23 -1.32 11.41
C THR A 209 -3.90 0.03 12.05
N PRO A 210 -2.64 0.33 12.41
CA PRO A 210 -2.25 1.68 12.77
C PRO A 210 -2.17 2.57 11.53
N SER A 211 -2.49 3.85 11.68
CA SER A 211 -2.11 4.87 10.72
C SER A 211 -0.63 5.21 10.86
N SER A 212 -0.01 5.62 9.75
CA SER A 212 1.37 6.07 9.68
C SER A 212 1.58 7.42 10.35
N GLU A 213 2.83 7.88 10.40
CA GLU A 213 3.20 9.23 10.85
C GLU A 213 2.57 10.34 9.99
N THR A 214 2.23 10.05 8.74
CA THR A 214 1.52 10.96 7.84
C THR A 214 0.00 10.80 7.91
N GLY A 215 -0.51 9.99 8.83
CA GLY A 215 -1.94 9.74 9.01
C GLY A 215 -2.56 8.80 7.97
N ARG A 216 -1.77 8.10 7.14
CA ARG A 216 -2.31 7.14 6.16
C ARG A 216 -2.47 5.77 6.78
N TRP A 217 -3.53 5.06 6.46
CA TRP A 217 -3.71 3.68 6.91
C TRP A 217 -4.06 2.77 5.73
N THR A 218 -3.73 1.50 5.85
CA THR A 218 -4.05 0.46 4.87
C THR A 218 -4.32 -0.85 5.60
N LEU A 219 -5.38 -1.54 5.20
CA LEU A 219 -5.82 -2.80 5.79
C LEU A 219 -6.23 -3.76 4.67
N ALA A 220 -5.55 -4.90 4.60
CA ALA A 220 -5.97 -6.07 3.85
C ALA A 220 -6.53 -7.09 4.85
N PRO A 221 -7.87 -7.27 4.97
CA PRO A 221 -8.44 -8.23 5.89
C PRO A 221 -8.06 -9.67 5.55
N GLU A 222 -7.97 -10.50 6.58
CA GLU A 222 -7.80 -11.94 6.36
C GLU A 222 -9.06 -12.55 5.75
N GLY A 223 -8.86 -13.33 4.69
CA GLY A 223 -9.92 -14.06 4.00
C GLY A 223 -10.67 -13.27 2.95
N GLN A 224 -11.44 -13.98 2.14
CA GLN A 224 -12.23 -13.38 1.07
C GLN A 224 -13.57 -12.86 1.63
N ILE A 225 -13.95 -11.65 1.22
CA ILE A 225 -15.31 -11.15 1.43
C ILE A 225 -16.17 -11.75 0.30
N ALA A 226 -17.36 -12.27 0.59
CA ALA A 226 -18.21 -12.76 -0.50
C ALA A 226 -18.72 -11.57 -1.33
N PRO A 227 -19.12 -11.78 -2.59
CA PRO A 227 -19.89 -10.78 -3.31
C PRO A 227 -21.20 -10.44 -2.59
N GLY A 228 -21.59 -9.17 -2.59
CA GLY A 228 -22.80 -8.68 -1.95
C GLY A 228 -22.73 -7.22 -1.54
N VAL A 229 -23.85 -6.72 -1.04
CA VAL A 229 -23.95 -5.38 -0.44
C VAL A 229 -23.69 -5.50 1.06
N TYR A 230 -22.85 -4.61 1.56
CA TYR A 230 -22.38 -4.56 2.93
C TYR A 230 -22.44 -3.15 3.48
N GLN A 231 -22.44 -3.05 4.81
CA GLN A 231 -22.22 -1.82 5.52
C GLN A 231 -20.83 -1.86 6.15
N LEU A 232 -19.95 -0.95 5.73
CA LEU A 232 -18.66 -0.74 6.35
C LEU A 232 -18.81 0.22 7.53
N LEU A 233 -18.05 -0.06 8.59
CA LEU A 233 -17.85 0.84 9.71
C LEU A 233 -16.35 0.93 9.98
N VAL A 234 -15.80 2.13 9.83
CA VAL A 234 -14.39 2.43 10.14
C VAL A 234 -14.38 3.23 11.43
N ILE A 235 -13.58 2.80 12.41
CA ILE A 235 -13.45 3.46 13.71
C ILE A 235 -11.99 3.82 13.95
N GLN A 236 -11.70 5.08 14.26
CA GLN A 236 -10.41 5.49 14.81
C GLN A 236 -10.47 5.45 16.35
N LEU A 237 -9.44 4.88 16.97
CA LEU A 237 -9.27 4.85 18.42
C LEU A 237 -8.26 5.90 18.89
N ASP A 238 -8.44 6.41 20.11
CA ASP A 238 -7.43 7.18 20.83
C ASP A 238 -6.34 6.27 21.44
N GLU A 239 -5.39 6.86 22.16
CA GLU A 239 -4.27 6.18 22.85
C GLU A 239 -4.73 5.16 23.90
N ASN A 240 -5.95 5.34 24.41
CA ASN A 240 -6.54 4.48 25.43
C ASN A 240 -7.48 3.42 24.82
N GLY A 241 -7.52 3.31 23.49
CA GLY A 241 -8.38 2.38 22.77
C GLY A 241 -9.85 2.79 22.72
N ARG A 242 -10.18 4.06 22.97
CA ARG A 242 -11.57 4.57 22.90
C ARG A 242 -11.89 5.09 21.50
N PRO A 243 -13.07 4.78 20.94
CA PRO A 243 -13.51 5.35 19.67
C PRO A 243 -13.60 6.88 19.73
N ILE A 244 -12.95 7.57 18.78
CA ILE A 244 -12.95 9.04 18.65
C ILE A 244 -13.59 9.52 17.35
N TYR A 245 -13.43 8.77 16.27
CA TYR A 245 -14.13 9.02 15.00
C TYR A 245 -14.70 7.71 14.47
N ALA A 246 -15.85 7.80 13.82
CA ALA A 246 -16.46 6.67 13.14
C ALA A 246 -17.15 7.14 11.86
N ILE A 247 -16.92 6.41 10.77
CA ILE A 247 -17.63 6.61 9.49
C ILE A 247 -18.32 5.30 9.09
N GLU A 248 -19.55 5.42 8.61
CA GLU A 248 -20.36 4.29 8.18
C GLU A 248 -20.72 4.49 6.70
N LEU A 249 -20.35 3.54 5.84
CA LEU A 249 -20.48 3.66 4.38
C LEU A 249 -21.05 2.37 3.78
N PRO A 250 -22.03 2.45 2.85
CA PRO A 250 -22.42 1.27 2.08
C PRO A 250 -21.27 0.86 1.15
N PHE A 251 -21.06 -0.44 1.01
CA PHE A 251 -20.05 -1.04 0.15
C PHE A 251 -20.64 -2.21 -0.61
N GLU A 252 -20.60 -2.16 -1.93
CA GLU A 252 -20.94 -3.31 -2.76
C GLU A 252 -19.67 -4.01 -3.21
N ARG A 253 -19.46 -5.23 -2.71
CA ARG A 253 -18.49 -6.14 -3.31
C ARG A 253 -19.15 -6.80 -4.50
N ALA A 254 -18.87 -6.31 -5.70
CA ALA A 254 -19.32 -6.98 -6.89
C ALA A 254 -18.71 -8.38 -7.00
N SER A 255 -19.47 -9.33 -7.54
CA SER A 255 -18.90 -10.61 -7.98
C SER A 255 -17.88 -10.29 -9.06
N PRO A 256 -16.65 -10.81 -8.99
CA PRO A 256 -15.80 -10.88 -10.16
C PRO A 256 -16.51 -11.83 -11.14
N HIS A 257 -17.46 -11.33 -11.94
CA HIS A 257 -17.64 -11.94 -13.26
C HIS A 257 -16.27 -11.76 -13.90
N GLN A 258 -15.59 -12.88 -14.18
CA GLN A 258 -14.29 -12.84 -14.82
C GLN A 258 -14.37 -11.84 -15.98
N ILE A 259 -13.52 -10.82 -15.91
CA ILE A 259 -13.29 -9.95 -17.06
C ILE A 259 -12.77 -10.89 -18.16
N GLN A 260 -13.66 -11.21 -19.09
CA GLN A 260 -13.38 -12.06 -20.23
C GLN A 260 -12.89 -11.17 -21.35
N LEU A 261 -11.58 -11.18 -21.53
CA LEU A 261 -10.95 -10.60 -22.71
C LEU A 261 -11.16 -11.58 -23.85
N ARG A 262 -11.75 -11.11 -24.95
CA ARG A 262 -11.91 -11.88 -26.19
C ARG A 262 -11.48 -10.99 -27.34
N ASP A 263 -10.50 -11.45 -28.10
CA ASP A 263 -10.01 -10.78 -29.31
C ASP A 263 -9.69 -9.28 -29.09
N GLY A 264 -8.98 -8.96 -27.98
CA GLY A 264 -8.64 -7.59 -27.63
C GLY A 264 -9.82 -6.72 -27.19
N LYS A 265 -10.94 -7.31 -26.77
CA LYS A 265 -12.13 -6.59 -26.30
C LYS A 265 -12.66 -7.13 -24.98
N VAL A 266 -13.40 -6.27 -24.27
CA VAL A 266 -14.13 -6.62 -23.05
C VAL A 266 -15.57 -6.12 -23.11
N VAL A 267 -16.49 -6.92 -22.58
CA VAL A 267 -17.86 -6.46 -22.30
C VAL A 267 -17.95 -6.05 -20.83
N VAL A 268 -18.21 -4.77 -20.56
CA VAL A 268 -18.35 -4.23 -19.21
C VAL A 268 -19.51 -4.92 -18.51
N GLN A 269 -19.23 -5.50 -17.35
CA GLN A 269 -20.23 -6.10 -16.45
C GLN A 269 -20.40 -5.24 -15.19
N PRO A 270 -21.52 -5.39 -14.45
CA PRO A 270 -21.64 -4.78 -13.13
C PRO A 270 -20.43 -5.13 -12.25
N GLY A 271 -19.79 -4.10 -11.69
CA GLY A 271 -18.56 -4.25 -10.90
C GLY A 271 -17.24 -4.26 -11.68
N ASN A 272 -17.26 -4.10 -12.99
CA ASN A 272 -16.06 -3.78 -13.75
C ASN A 272 -15.68 -2.30 -13.53
N SER A 273 -14.38 -2.02 -13.54
CA SER A 273 -13.81 -0.68 -13.65
C SER A 273 -12.72 -0.72 -14.72
N LEU A 274 -12.40 0.41 -15.34
CA LEU A 274 -11.31 0.49 -16.32
C LEU A 274 -10.01 -0.04 -15.72
N TRP A 275 -9.77 0.30 -14.46
CA TRP A 275 -8.64 -0.18 -13.67
C TRP A 275 -8.60 -1.71 -13.55
N ARG A 276 -9.74 -2.37 -13.24
CA ARG A 276 -9.79 -3.83 -13.15
C ARG A 276 -9.59 -4.49 -14.52
N ILE A 277 -10.11 -3.87 -15.57
CA ILE A 277 -9.94 -4.35 -16.93
C ILE A 277 -8.46 -4.25 -17.33
N ALA A 278 -7.80 -3.13 -17.06
CA ALA A 278 -6.37 -2.96 -17.33
C ALA A 278 -5.50 -3.88 -16.50
N ARG A 279 -5.79 -4.06 -15.20
CA ARG A 279 -5.08 -5.05 -14.37
C ARG A 279 -5.22 -6.45 -14.96
N ARG A 280 -6.41 -6.82 -15.45
CA ARG A 280 -6.62 -8.13 -16.08
C ARG A 280 -5.90 -8.28 -17.42
N ALA A 281 -5.90 -7.22 -18.23
CA ALA A 281 -5.36 -7.24 -19.58
C ALA A 281 -3.85 -7.10 -19.63
N TYR A 282 -3.28 -6.29 -18.74
CA TYR A 282 -1.89 -5.85 -18.80
C TYR A 282 -1.11 -6.12 -17.50
N GLY A 283 -1.73 -6.74 -16.50
CA GLY A 283 -1.14 -6.95 -15.18
C GLY A 283 -1.07 -5.70 -14.30
N ARG A 284 -1.28 -4.49 -14.86
CA ARG A 284 -1.21 -3.21 -14.13
C ARG A 284 -2.52 -2.44 -14.25
N GLY A 285 -3.19 -2.23 -13.12
CA GLY A 285 -4.44 -1.45 -13.10
C GLY A 285 -4.24 0.01 -13.51
N ALA A 286 -3.05 0.55 -13.26
CA ALA A 286 -2.57 1.84 -13.71
C ALA A 286 -2.76 2.09 -15.23
N GLN A 287 -2.63 1.04 -16.04
CA GLN A 287 -2.67 1.12 -17.49
C GLN A 287 -4.10 1.22 -18.04
N TYR A 288 -5.09 1.50 -17.18
CA TYR A 288 -6.46 1.80 -17.60
C TYR A 288 -6.56 2.98 -18.53
N THR A 289 -5.58 3.88 -18.49
CA THR A 289 -5.44 5.03 -19.37
C THR A 289 -5.32 4.61 -20.84
N ILE A 290 -4.71 3.45 -21.14
CA ILE A 290 -4.63 2.88 -22.48
C ILE A 290 -6.03 2.50 -22.98
N ILE A 291 -6.83 1.87 -22.12
CA ILE A 291 -8.22 1.49 -22.42
C ILE A 291 -9.08 2.75 -22.55
N TYR A 292 -8.89 3.72 -21.67
CA TYR A 292 -9.60 5.00 -21.72
C TYR A 292 -9.34 5.72 -23.05
N GLN A 293 -8.08 5.84 -23.47
CA GLN A 293 -7.70 6.48 -24.73
C GLN A 293 -8.27 5.76 -25.95
N ALA A 294 -8.20 4.43 -25.98
CA ALA A 294 -8.72 3.63 -27.08
C ALA A 294 -10.24 3.71 -27.24
N ASN A 295 -10.96 4.10 -26.19
CA ASN A 295 -12.43 4.17 -26.15
C ASN A 295 -12.92 5.57 -25.73
N ALA A 296 -12.12 6.61 -25.96
CA ALA A 296 -12.42 7.98 -25.52
C ALA A 296 -13.70 8.55 -26.16
N ASP A 297 -14.16 7.98 -27.28
CA ASP A 297 -15.44 8.29 -27.92
C ASP A 297 -16.65 7.72 -27.15
N GLN A 298 -16.45 6.64 -26.38
CA GLN A 298 -17.48 5.97 -25.58
C GLN A 298 -17.43 6.33 -24.09
N ILE A 299 -16.27 6.75 -23.58
CA ILE A 299 -16.05 7.02 -22.16
C ILE A 299 -15.96 8.53 -21.94
N ARG A 300 -17.05 9.11 -21.47
CA ARG A 300 -17.11 10.54 -21.11
C ARG A 300 -16.52 10.84 -19.75
N ASP A 301 -16.64 9.87 -18.83
CA ASP A 301 -16.15 9.95 -17.47
C ASP A 301 -15.50 8.60 -17.15
N PRO A 302 -14.19 8.56 -16.83
CA PRO A 302 -13.47 7.32 -16.56
C PRO A 302 -13.95 6.58 -15.30
N ASP A 303 -14.61 7.28 -14.37
CA ASP A 303 -15.16 6.69 -13.15
C ASP A 303 -16.56 6.09 -13.38
N LEU A 304 -17.18 6.37 -14.53
CA LEU A 304 -18.54 5.92 -14.87
C LEU A 304 -18.56 5.13 -16.17
N ILE A 305 -18.36 3.82 -16.04
CA ILE A 305 -18.59 2.85 -17.13
C ILE A 305 -19.86 2.04 -16.85
N TYR A 306 -20.62 1.74 -17.89
CA TYR A 306 -21.94 1.12 -17.81
C TYR A 306 -21.92 -0.33 -18.27
N PRO A 307 -22.67 -1.23 -17.59
CA PRO A 307 -22.86 -2.60 -18.04
C PRO A 307 -23.36 -2.69 -19.49
N GLY A 308 -22.76 -3.59 -20.27
CA GLY A 308 -23.08 -3.82 -21.68
C GLY A 308 -22.24 -3.00 -22.67
N GLN A 309 -21.47 -2.02 -22.22
CA GLN A 309 -20.47 -1.34 -23.07
C GLN A 309 -19.39 -2.33 -23.52
N ILE A 310 -18.89 -2.16 -24.74
CA ILE A 310 -17.82 -2.98 -25.30
C ILE A 310 -16.61 -2.07 -25.48
N PHE A 311 -15.52 -2.37 -24.77
CA PHE A 311 -14.28 -1.61 -24.89
C PHE A 311 -13.23 -2.40 -25.66
N GLU A 312 -12.53 -1.69 -26.54
CA GLU A 312 -11.24 -2.12 -27.08
C GLU A 312 -10.21 -2.14 -25.95
N VAL A 313 -9.38 -3.16 -25.93
CA VAL A 313 -8.30 -3.36 -24.97
C VAL A 313 -7.04 -3.63 -25.80
N PRO A 314 -6.36 -2.56 -26.26
CA PRO A 314 -5.19 -2.68 -27.13
C PRO A 314 -4.03 -3.37 -26.41
N ASP A 315 -3.10 -3.97 -27.14
CA ASP A 315 -1.83 -4.38 -26.54
C ASP A 315 -1.16 -3.17 -25.87
N SER A 316 -0.61 -3.35 -24.67
CA SER A 316 -0.08 -2.25 -23.86
C SER A 316 1.07 -1.50 -24.53
N GLY A 317 1.72 -2.10 -25.56
CA GLY A 317 2.82 -1.50 -26.33
C GLY A 317 4.09 -1.24 -25.51
N VAL A 318 4.03 -1.42 -24.19
CA VAL A 318 5.14 -1.37 -23.25
C VAL A 318 5.81 -2.75 -23.27
N PRO A 319 7.11 -2.84 -23.60
CA PRO A 319 7.82 -4.13 -23.58
C PRO A 319 7.68 -4.77 -22.20
N ASP A 320 7.24 -6.03 -22.16
CA ASP A 320 7.34 -6.89 -20.98
C ASP A 320 8.83 -7.06 -20.63
N SER A 321 9.36 -6.20 -19.77
CA SER A 321 10.76 -6.30 -19.38
C SER A 321 11.01 -7.40 -18.34
N ASP A 322 9.98 -8.11 -17.83
CA ASP A 322 10.14 -9.08 -16.73
C ASP A 322 9.17 -10.28 -16.78
N ALA A 323 8.76 -10.76 -17.95
CA ALA A 323 8.13 -12.09 -18.04
C ALA A 323 9.24 -13.17 -17.96
N PRO A 324 9.24 -14.08 -16.97
CA PRO A 324 10.19 -15.20 -16.99
C PRO A 324 9.91 -16.07 -18.21
N ASP A 325 10.97 -16.31 -18.99
CA ASP A 325 10.98 -17.20 -20.16
C ASP A 325 10.58 -18.62 -19.73
N VAL A 326 9.28 -18.93 -19.77
CA VAL A 326 8.79 -20.29 -19.67
C VAL A 326 9.00 -20.93 -21.03
N GLN A 327 10.18 -21.53 -21.20
CA GLN A 327 10.42 -22.49 -22.27
C GLN A 327 9.50 -23.68 -22.05
N GLU A 328 8.39 -23.67 -22.77
CA GLU A 328 7.46 -24.78 -22.91
C GLU A 328 8.21 -25.92 -23.61
N THR A 329 8.66 -26.91 -22.85
CA THR A 329 9.24 -28.13 -23.39
C THR A 329 8.10 -29.03 -23.84
N GLU A 330 7.85 -29.08 -25.15
CA GLU A 330 6.95 -30.07 -25.74
C GLU A 330 7.49 -31.49 -25.49
N PRO A 331 6.64 -32.46 -25.07
CA PRO A 331 7.04 -33.86 -25.00
C PRO A 331 7.05 -34.47 -26.42
N SER A 332 8.18 -35.06 -26.76
CA SER A 332 8.39 -35.82 -27.99
C SER A 332 7.50 -37.08 -28.02
N GLU A 333 6.98 -37.40 -29.22
CA GLU A 333 6.15 -38.57 -29.55
C GLU A 333 6.74 -39.94 -29.13
#